data_AF-A0A7L5YT78-F1
#
_entry.id   AF-A0A7L5YT78-F1
#
_cell.length_a   1.000
_cell.length_b   1.000
_cell.length_c   1.000
_cell.angle_alpha   90.00
_cell.angle_beta   90.00
_cell.angle_gamma   90.00
#
_symmetry.space_group_name_H-M   'P 1'
#
loop_
_entity.id
_entity.type
_entity.pdbx_description
1 polymer ?
#
loop_
_entity_poly.entity_id
_entity_poly.type
_entity_poly.pdbx_seq_one_letter_code
_entity_poly.pdbx_strand_id
1 'polypeptide(L)'
;MTLDRDPTASGQPVRLYGATACLPVGALILGQRYAAPLIPVHSRRQADGQVTVTVGEPLCLPPGEPTSRRRLSGLEALAETLERMITAAPEQWVLTTPLWDSSINQ
;
A
#
# COMPACT_ATOMS: atom_id res chain seq x y z
N MET A 1 -3.08 8.49 -6.03
CA MET A 1 -3.77 8.11 -4.78
C MET A 1 -2.71 7.62 -3.81
N THR A 2 -2.76 8.10 -2.58
CA THR A 2 -1.87 7.65 -1.50
C THR A 2 -2.36 6.30 -0.99
N LEU A 3 -1.48 5.31 -0.83
CA LEU A 3 -1.84 3.92 -0.51
C LEU A 3 -1.38 3.46 0.88
N ASP A 4 -0.67 4.31 1.61
CA ASP A 4 -0.16 4.07 2.96
C ASP A 4 -1.01 4.77 4.04
N ARG A 5 -2.14 5.40 3.65
CA ARG A 5 -3.06 6.08 4.57
C ARG A 5 -4.52 5.82 4.23
N ASP A 6 -5.34 5.62 5.26
CA ASP A 6 -6.79 5.47 5.14
C ASP A 6 -7.53 6.51 5.99
N PRO A 7 -7.54 7.80 5.60
CA PRO A 7 -8.19 8.85 6.38
C PRO A 7 -9.72 8.73 6.39
N THR A 8 -10.30 7.92 5.49
CA THR A 8 -11.75 7.72 5.36
C THR A 8 -12.25 6.48 6.09
N ALA A 9 -11.39 5.78 6.84
CA ALA A 9 -11.73 4.54 7.57
C ALA A 9 -12.43 3.49 6.68
N SER A 10 -12.02 3.43 5.42
CA SER A 10 -12.61 2.60 4.36
C SER A 10 -11.68 1.47 3.90
N GLY A 11 -10.51 1.41 4.50
CA GLY A 11 -9.47 0.45 4.25
C GLY A 11 -9.84 -0.93 4.76
N GLN A 12 -9.01 -1.90 4.39
CA GLN A 12 -9.13 -3.27 4.86
C GLN A 12 -7.92 -3.64 5.71
N PRO A 13 -8.11 -4.48 6.73
CA PRO A 13 -7.02 -4.92 7.59
C PRO A 13 -6.04 -5.79 6.80
N VAL A 14 -4.75 -5.54 7.01
CA VAL A 14 -3.63 -6.31 6.45
C VAL A 14 -2.45 -6.25 7.40
N ARG A 15 -1.52 -7.19 7.29
CA ARG A 15 -0.25 -7.13 8.03
C ARG A 15 0.72 -6.20 7.33
N LEU A 16 1.24 -5.24 8.07
CA LEU A 16 2.31 -4.33 7.66
C LEU A 16 3.34 -4.27 8.78
N TYR A 17 4.59 -4.61 8.47
CA TYR A 17 5.68 -4.81 9.43
C TYR A 17 5.30 -5.70 10.60
N GLY A 18 4.52 -6.75 10.32
CA GLY A 18 4.10 -7.71 11.33
C GLY A 18 3.12 -7.15 12.37
N ALA A 19 2.42 -6.04 12.11
CA ALA A 19 1.29 -5.56 12.90
C ALA A 19 0.08 -5.27 11.99
N THR A 20 -1.14 -5.28 12.53
CA THR A 20 -2.36 -5.03 11.74
C THR A 20 -2.48 -3.53 11.43
N ALA A 21 -2.62 -3.20 10.16
CA ALA A 21 -2.89 -1.86 9.66
C ALA A 21 -4.11 -1.89 8.72
N CYS A 22 -4.81 -0.76 8.62
CA CYS A 22 -5.88 -0.58 7.63
C CYS A 22 -5.35 0.19 6.42
N LEU A 23 -5.29 -0.47 5.27
CA LEU A 23 -4.83 0.15 4.01
C LEU A 23 -6.00 0.39 3.05
N PRO A 24 -5.98 1.51 2.30
CA PRO A 24 -7.05 1.86 1.37
C PRO A 24 -7.14 0.85 0.21
N VAL A 25 -8.34 0.35 -0.06
CA VAL A 25 -8.58 -0.65 -1.13
C VAL A 25 -9.07 -0.05 -2.44
N GLY A 26 -9.26 1.27 -2.52
CA GLY A 26 -9.79 1.95 -3.70
C GLY A 26 -8.99 1.64 -4.98
N ALA A 27 -7.66 1.60 -4.88
CA ALA A 27 -6.79 1.24 -6.00
C ALA A 27 -7.03 -0.19 -6.49
N LEU A 28 -7.17 -1.12 -5.56
CA LEU A 28 -7.43 -2.53 -5.87
C LEU A 28 -8.80 -2.71 -6.53
N ILE A 29 -9.82 -1.99 -6.04
CA ILE A 29 -11.16 -1.99 -6.64
C ILE A 29 -11.10 -1.49 -8.09
N LEU A 30 -10.37 -0.39 -8.34
CA LEU A 30 -10.21 0.16 -9.69
C LEU A 30 -9.42 -0.80 -10.60
N GLY A 31 -8.31 -1.36 -10.12
CA GLY A 31 -7.51 -2.33 -10.87
C GLY A 31 -8.31 -3.58 -11.24
N GLN A 32 -9.12 -4.11 -10.31
CA GLN A 32 -10.04 -5.22 -10.58
C GLN A 32 -11.09 -4.86 -11.63
N ARG A 33 -11.72 -3.69 -11.49
CA ARG A 33 -12.82 -3.25 -12.35
C ARG A 33 -12.37 -3.03 -13.79
N TYR A 34 -11.17 -2.47 -13.97
CA TYR A 34 -10.66 -2.10 -15.28
C TYR A 34 -9.62 -3.09 -15.83
N ALA A 35 -9.39 -4.22 -15.14
CA ALA A 35 -8.33 -5.18 -15.47
C ALA A 35 -6.97 -4.49 -15.70
N ALA A 36 -6.66 -3.49 -14.86
CA ALA A 36 -5.49 -2.66 -14.97
C ALA A 36 -4.48 -2.96 -13.85
N PRO A 37 -3.17 -2.93 -14.15
CA PRO A 37 -2.15 -3.05 -13.12
C PRO A 37 -2.12 -1.78 -12.24
N LEU A 38 -1.74 -1.96 -10.99
CA LEU A 38 -1.39 -0.85 -10.10
C LEU A 38 0.12 -0.62 -10.21
N ILE A 39 0.54 0.62 -10.44
CA ILE A 39 1.96 0.98 -10.50
C ILE A 39 2.36 1.69 -9.20
N PRO A 40 3.15 1.05 -8.32
CA PRO A 40 3.65 1.68 -7.10
C PRO A 40 4.65 2.78 -7.45
N VAL A 41 4.54 3.94 -6.80
CA VAL A 41 5.47 5.06 -7.00
C VAL A 41 5.80 5.67 -5.65
N HIS A 42 7.08 5.96 -5.41
CA HIS A 42 7.51 6.80 -4.29
C HIS A 42 8.57 7.81 -4.69
N SER A 43 8.68 8.85 -3.88
CA SER A 43 9.70 9.88 -3.99
C SER A 43 10.60 9.87 -2.76
N ARG A 44 11.90 10.07 -2.96
CA ARG A 44 12.89 10.25 -1.89
C ARG A 44 13.69 11.51 -2.13
N ARG A 45 13.88 12.33 -1.10
CA ARG A 45 14.82 13.46 -1.09
C ARG A 45 16.25 12.94 -0.96
N GLN A 46 17.13 13.49 -1.77
CA GLN A 46 18.57 13.25 -1.74
C GLN A 46 19.28 14.33 -0.90
N ALA A 47 20.51 14.05 -0.48
CA ALA A 47 21.29 14.96 0.35
C ALA A 47 21.63 16.30 -0.36
N ASP A 48 21.64 16.31 -1.69
CA ASP A 48 21.89 17.49 -2.53
C ASP A 48 20.63 18.32 -2.81
N GLY A 49 19.49 17.97 -2.20
CA GLY A 49 18.22 18.65 -2.38
C GLY A 49 17.40 18.16 -3.59
N GLN A 50 17.92 17.24 -4.40
CA GLN A 50 17.15 16.62 -5.49
C GLN A 50 16.11 15.63 -4.96
N VAL A 51 15.14 15.28 -5.80
CA VAL A 51 14.13 14.25 -5.52
C VAL A 51 14.24 13.15 -6.55
N THR A 52 14.48 11.93 -6.09
CA THR A 52 14.40 10.73 -6.92
C THR A 52 13.01 10.14 -6.83
N VAL A 53 12.37 9.90 -7.98
CA VAL A 53 11.11 9.17 -8.07
C VAL A 53 11.41 7.77 -8.58
N THR A 54 10.97 6.76 -7.85
CA THR A 54 11.06 5.37 -8.25
C THR A 54 9.69 4.88 -8.67
N VAL A 55 9.62 4.29 -9.85
CA VAL A 55 8.46 3.56 -10.36
C VAL A 55 8.72 2.08 -10.11
N GLY A 56 7.88 1.44 -9.30
CA GLY A 56 8.00 0.03 -8.96
C GLY A 56 7.40 -0.89 -10.02
N GLU A 57 7.58 -2.18 -9.83
CA GLU A 57 7.00 -3.21 -10.68
C GLU A 57 5.46 -3.17 -10.66
N PRO A 58 4.80 -3.44 -11.80
CA PRO A 58 3.34 -3.50 -11.86
C PRO A 58 2.76 -4.59 -10.94
N LEU A 59 1.85 -4.20 -10.05
CA LEU A 59 1.01 -5.11 -9.30
C LEU A 59 -0.21 -5.50 -10.14
N CYS A 60 -0.17 -6.69 -10.72
CA CYS A 60 -1.28 -7.26 -11.48
C CYS A 60 -2.28 -7.98 -10.56
N LEU A 61 -3.57 -7.78 -10.80
CA LEU A 61 -4.65 -8.50 -10.11
C LEU A 61 -5.29 -9.49 -11.08
N PRO A 62 -4.69 -10.68 -11.30
CA PRO A 62 -5.14 -11.60 -12.34
C PRO A 62 -6.59 -12.05 -12.11
N PRO A 63 -7.37 -12.27 -13.20
CA PRO A 63 -8.69 -12.87 -13.11
C PRO A 63 -8.59 -14.36 -12.70
N GLY A 64 -9.72 -14.96 -12.32
CA GLY A 64 -9.81 -16.41 -12.05
C GLY A 64 -10.23 -16.78 -10.63
N GLU A 65 -10.20 -15.84 -9.70
CA GLU A 65 -10.62 -16.01 -8.31
C GLU A 65 -11.80 -15.07 -7.97
N PRO A 66 -12.60 -15.37 -6.93
CA PRO A 66 -13.64 -14.47 -6.44
C PRO A 66 -13.07 -13.08 -6.12
N THR A 67 -13.84 -12.03 -6.41
CA THR A 67 -13.41 -10.63 -6.27
C THR A 67 -12.85 -10.30 -4.88
N SER A 68 -13.43 -10.87 -3.82
CA SER A 68 -12.95 -10.70 -2.44
C SER A 68 -11.56 -11.30 -2.23
N ARG A 69 -11.32 -12.53 -2.71
CA ARG A 69 -10.01 -13.21 -2.61
C ARG A 69 -8.95 -12.48 -3.42
N ARG A 70 -9.27 -12.06 -4.65
CA ARG A 70 -8.37 -11.23 -5.47
C ARG A 70 -8.00 -9.92 -4.78
N ARG A 71 -8.94 -9.33 -4.03
CA ARG A 71 -8.70 -8.07 -3.32
C ARG A 71 -7.77 -8.29 -2.13
N LEU A 72 -7.99 -9.36 -1.37
CA LEU A 72 -7.14 -9.72 -0.24
C LEU A 72 -5.70 -9.97 -0.69
N SER A 73 -5.48 -10.82 -1.69
CA SER A 73 -4.13 -11.07 -2.21
C SER A 73 -3.46 -9.83 -2.80
N GLY A 74 -4.24 -8.96 -3.45
CA GLY A 74 -3.75 -7.66 -3.92
C GLY A 74 -3.35 -6.72 -2.78
N LEU A 75 -4.07 -6.76 -1.66
CA LEU A 75 -3.79 -5.96 -0.47
C LEU A 75 -2.53 -6.44 0.24
N GLU A 76 -2.33 -7.74 0.35
CA GLU A 76 -1.11 -8.37 0.89
C GLU A 76 0.11 -7.96 0.06
N ALA A 77 0.04 -8.12 -1.27
CA ALA A 77 1.13 -7.74 -2.16
C ALA A 77 1.40 -6.22 -2.19
N LEU A 78 0.36 -5.40 -1.99
CA LEU A 78 0.52 -3.96 -1.77
C LEU A 78 1.26 -3.68 -0.46
N ALA A 79 0.91 -4.35 0.64
CA ALA A 79 1.59 -4.20 1.91
C ALA A 79 3.09 -4.56 1.81
N GLU A 80 3.43 -5.69 1.21
CA GLU A 80 4.82 -6.08 0.97
C GLU A 80 5.58 -5.04 0.10
N THR A 81 4.89 -4.46 -0.88
CA THR A 81 5.46 -3.41 -1.73
C THR A 81 5.76 -2.15 -0.93
N LEU A 82 4.81 -1.74 -0.07
CA LEU A 82 5.01 -0.61 0.84
C LEU A 82 6.17 -0.86 1.79
N GLU A 83 6.29 -2.06 2.38
CA GLU A 83 7.42 -2.40 3.26
C GLU A 83 8.77 -2.22 2.54
N ARG A 84 8.89 -2.73 1.31
CA ARG A 84 10.12 -2.55 0.52
C ARG A 84 10.44 -1.06 0.27
N MET A 85 9.42 -0.28 -0.09
CA MET A 85 9.58 1.14 -0.42
C MET A 85 9.90 1.99 0.82
N ILE A 86 9.24 1.71 1.94
CA ILE A 86 9.43 2.42 3.22
C ILE A 86 10.80 2.06 3.80
N THR A 87 11.19 0.78 3.80
CA THR A 87 12.50 0.34 4.32
C THR A 87 13.68 0.99 3.60
N ALA A 88 13.52 1.43 2.35
CA ALA A 88 14.57 2.12 1.62
C ALA A 88 14.90 3.53 2.17
N ALA A 89 13.97 4.18 2.86
CA ALA A 89 14.17 5.49 3.51
C ALA A 89 13.10 5.74 4.59
N PRO A 90 13.12 4.98 5.70
CA PRO A 90 12.07 5.04 6.71
C PRO A 90 11.96 6.42 7.37
N GLU A 91 13.07 7.16 7.46
CA GLU A 91 13.12 8.52 7.99
C GLU A 91 12.36 9.55 7.14
N GLN A 92 12.08 9.22 5.87
CA GLN A 92 11.32 10.07 4.96
C GLN A 92 9.86 9.66 4.82
N TRP A 93 9.43 8.60 5.53
CA TRP A 93 8.03 8.20 5.57
C TRP A 93 7.26 9.10 6.54
N VAL A 94 6.53 10.06 5.97
CA VAL A 94 5.79 11.05 6.76
C VAL A 94 4.48 10.47 7.28
N LEU A 95 4.50 10.05 8.54
CA LEU A 95 3.37 9.47 9.24
C LEU A 95 2.84 10.40 10.34
N THR A 96 1.70 11.07 10.10
CA THR A 96 1.14 12.06 11.04
C THR A 96 0.00 11.53 11.91
N THR A 97 -0.52 10.35 11.57
CA THR A 97 -1.59 9.66 12.31
C THR A 97 -1.19 8.22 12.56
N PRO A 98 -1.65 7.59 13.66
CA PRO A 98 -1.41 6.17 13.90
C PRO A 98 -1.87 5.33 12.70
N LEU A 99 -1.04 4.37 12.30
CA LEU A 99 -1.35 3.44 11.21
C LEU A 99 -1.75 2.06 11.75
N TRP A 100 -1.06 1.61 12.80
CA TRP A 100 -1.38 0.37 13.49
C TRP A 100 -2.36 0.65 14.61
N ASP A 101 -3.47 -0.07 14.60
CA ASP A 101 -4.45 0.01 15.67
C ASP A 101 -4.24 -1.17 16.63
N SER A 102 -3.79 -0.84 17.85
CA SER A 102 -3.59 -1.82 18.93
C SER A 102 -4.89 -2.49 19.37
N SER A 103 -6.06 -1.91 19.05
CA SER A 103 -7.37 -2.45 19.43
C SER A 103 -7.86 -3.58 18.52
N ILE A 104 -7.27 -3.76 17.33
CA ILE A 104 -7.64 -4.80 16.37
C ILE A 104 -7.00 -6.18 16.71
N ASN A 105 -6.10 -6.23 17.69
CA ASN A 105 -5.47 -7.47 18.17
C ASN A 105 -6.13 -8.06 19.44
N GLN A 106 -7.35 -7.64 19.81
CA GLN A 106 -8.11 -8.24 20.92
C GLN A 106 -9.23 -9.16 20.43
#